data_AF-A0A6J8ECX5-F1
#
_entry.id   AF-A0A6J8ECX5-F1
#
_cell.length_a   1.000
_cell.length_b   1.000
_cell.length_c   1.000
_cell.angle_alpha   90.00
_cell.angle_beta   90.00
_cell.angle_gamma   90.00
#
_symmetry.space_group_name_H-M   'P 1'
#
loop_
_entity.id
_entity.type
_entity.pdbx_description
1 polymer ?
#
loop_
_entity_poly.entity_id
_entity_poly.type
_entity_poly.pdbx_seq_one_letter_code
_entity_poly.pdbx_strand_id
1 'polypeptide(L)'
;MAMKLVPLIIALAFIISDVHGCKCGFQNFHRQFCASKYVLYGKVITEKLVDGGSVRNKDFRRYTIRILNRMKGVSERIGSDVDIETPKQSASCGVNLEVGNSYILMGNKRADGTKTIISCDFPTQLISLSPYQAFYMFTSGPFSYKLNCRRGCSKIDENSVGCKLDRIGNELTACLSKYALCKKQGRTCVWFHNNKC
;
A
#
# COMPACT_ATOMS: atom_id res chain seq x y z
N MET A 1 -33.47 -29.39 28.50
CA MET A 1 -33.21 -29.26 27.05
C MET A 1 -31.90 -28.54 26.69
N ALA A 2 -31.03 -28.17 27.65
CA ALA A 2 -29.76 -27.47 27.37
C ALA A 2 -28.58 -28.40 26.97
N MET A 3 -28.69 -29.72 27.21
CA MET A 3 -27.55 -30.64 27.12
C MET A 3 -27.19 -31.10 25.69
N LYS A 4 -28.03 -30.80 24.68
CA LYS A 4 -27.77 -31.14 23.26
C LYS A 4 -27.15 -29.98 22.47
N LEU A 5 -27.06 -28.78 23.03
CA LEU A 5 -26.50 -27.60 22.37
C LEU A 5 -24.97 -27.55 22.47
N VAL A 6 -24.41 -28.07 23.57
CA VAL A 6 -22.96 -28.09 23.82
C VAL A 6 -22.17 -28.87 22.76
N PRO A 7 -22.53 -30.12 22.38
CA PRO A 7 -21.78 -30.84 21.35
C PRO A 7 -21.93 -30.20 19.96
N LEU A 8 -23.06 -29.56 19.68
CA LEU A 8 -23.28 -28.82 18.43
C LEU A 8 -22.37 -27.58 18.33
N ILE A 9 -22.25 -26.82 19.43
CA ILE A 9 -21.37 -25.64 19.50
C ILE A 9 -19.91 -26.05 19.37
N ILE A 10 -19.50 -27.16 20.01
CA ILE A 10 -18.14 -27.69 19.89
C ILE A 10 -17.86 -28.14 18.44
N ALA A 11 -18.80 -28.84 17.80
CA ALA A 11 -18.66 -29.24 16.39
C ALA A 11 -18.55 -28.03 15.44
N LEU A 12 -19.36 -26.99 15.65
CA LEU A 12 -19.25 -25.73 14.90
C LEU A 12 -17.90 -25.03 15.15
N ALA A 13 -17.38 -25.05 16.38
CA ALA A 13 -16.09 -24.45 16.72
C ALA A 13 -14.88 -25.14 16.06
N PHE A 14 -14.98 -26.44 15.76
CA PHE A 14 -13.95 -27.14 14.98
C PHE A 14 -14.03 -26.88 13.47
N ILE A 15 -15.22 -26.53 12.95
CA ILE A 15 -15.44 -26.23 11.51
C ILE A 15 -15.02 -24.79 11.14
N ILE A 16 -14.88 -23.86 12.10
CA ILE A 16 -14.30 -22.51 11.84
C ILE A 16 -12.76 -22.54 11.70
N SER A 17 -12.21 -23.65 11.21
CA SER A 17 -10.80 -23.75 10.89
C SER A 17 -10.48 -22.74 9.78
N ASP A 18 -9.67 -21.74 10.13
CA ASP A 18 -8.90 -20.91 9.21
C ASP A 18 -9.67 -19.90 8.33
N VAL A 19 -10.42 -18.99 8.97
CA VAL A 19 -10.76 -17.70 8.34
C VAL A 19 -9.47 -16.85 8.26
N HIS A 20 -8.68 -17.09 7.21
CA HIS A 20 -7.54 -16.26 6.87
C HIS A 20 -8.02 -14.92 6.30
N GLY A 21 -8.23 -13.94 7.17
CA GLY A 21 -8.39 -12.54 6.75
C GLY A 21 -7.11 -11.99 6.11
N CYS A 22 -7.23 -10.85 5.45
CA CYS A 22 -6.08 -10.16 4.87
C CYS A 22 -5.01 -9.86 5.93
N LYS A 23 -3.78 -10.34 5.70
CA LYS A 23 -2.61 -10.05 6.53
C LYS A 23 -1.52 -9.44 5.65
N CYS A 24 -1.02 -8.29 6.07
CA CYS A 24 0.04 -7.57 5.37
C CYS A 24 1.35 -7.73 6.13
N GLY A 25 2.45 -8.01 5.41
CA GLY A 25 3.78 -7.91 5.99
C GLY A 25 4.20 -6.45 6.20
N PHE A 26 5.24 -6.23 7.00
CA PHE A 26 5.82 -4.89 7.16
C PHE A 26 6.35 -4.36 5.82
N GLN A 27 5.94 -3.14 5.47
CA GLN A 27 6.37 -2.47 4.24
C GLN A 27 6.66 -1.00 4.54
N ASN A 28 7.94 -0.61 4.56
CA ASN A 28 8.31 0.80 4.65
C ASN A 28 8.02 1.55 3.33
N PHE A 29 7.87 2.87 3.43
CA PHE A 29 7.52 3.75 2.31
C PHE A 29 8.42 3.54 1.05
N HIS A 30 9.74 3.38 1.22
CA HIS A 30 10.65 3.17 0.09
C HIS A 30 10.45 1.83 -0.59
N ARG A 31 10.33 0.77 0.19
CA ARG A 31 10.11 -0.58 -0.32
C ARG A 31 8.81 -0.62 -1.12
N GLN A 32 7.75 -0.01 -0.60
CA GLN A 32 6.48 0.12 -1.33
C GLN A 32 6.66 0.90 -2.62
N PHE A 33 7.19 2.13 -2.57
CA PHE A 33 7.43 2.94 -3.76
C PHE A 33 8.25 2.17 -4.83
N CYS A 34 9.24 1.41 -4.40
CA CYS A 34 10.08 0.58 -5.28
C CYS A 34 9.36 -0.63 -5.87
N ALA A 35 8.58 -1.35 -5.07
CA ALA A 35 7.87 -2.55 -5.49
C ALA A 35 6.65 -2.23 -6.39
N SER A 36 5.99 -1.10 -6.17
CA SER A 36 4.78 -0.72 -6.91
C SER A 36 5.04 -0.55 -8.41
N LYS A 37 4.09 -0.97 -9.23
CA LYS A 37 4.17 -0.82 -10.69
C LYS A 37 3.75 0.58 -11.13
N TYR A 38 2.85 1.21 -10.39
CA TYR A 38 2.49 2.62 -10.57
C TYR A 38 2.49 3.37 -9.24
N VAL A 39 2.75 4.68 -9.30
CA VAL A 39 2.61 5.61 -8.19
C VAL A 39 2.01 6.92 -8.71
N LEU A 40 0.88 7.32 -8.14
CA LEU A 40 0.19 8.56 -8.48
C LEU A 40 -0.44 9.22 -7.25
N TYR A 41 -0.70 10.51 -7.37
CA TYR A 41 -1.59 11.26 -6.49
C TYR A 41 -2.84 11.64 -7.29
N GLY A 42 -4.01 11.32 -6.78
CA GLY A 42 -5.25 11.50 -7.53
C GLY A 42 -6.48 11.65 -6.65
N LYS A 43 -7.55 12.20 -7.22
CA LYS A 43 -8.85 12.38 -6.57
C LYS A 43 -9.82 11.30 -7.03
N VAL A 44 -10.52 10.66 -6.08
CA VAL A 44 -11.58 9.71 -6.40
C VAL A 44 -12.78 10.47 -6.93
N ILE A 45 -13.21 10.17 -8.15
CA ILE A 45 -14.34 10.84 -8.81
C ILE A 45 -15.60 9.99 -8.70
N THR A 46 -15.46 8.68 -8.92
CA THR A 46 -16.57 7.74 -8.80
C THR A 46 -16.08 6.41 -8.24
N GLU A 47 -17.05 5.67 -7.73
CA GLU A 47 -16.90 4.29 -7.30
C GLU A 47 -17.98 3.45 -7.99
N LYS A 48 -17.61 2.26 -8.45
CA LYS A 48 -18.52 1.27 -8.98
C LYS A 48 -18.22 -0.10 -8.37
N LEU A 49 -19.26 -0.71 -7.80
CA LEU A 49 -19.23 -2.14 -7.47
C LEU A 49 -19.48 -2.94 -8.75
N VAL A 50 -18.59 -3.90 -9.02
CA VAL A 50 -18.71 -4.80 -10.15
C VAL A 50 -18.79 -6.21 -9.61
N ASP A 51 -19.97 -6.81 -9.77
CA ASP A 51 -20.18 -8.20 -9.41
C ASP A 51 -19.59 -9.08 -10.50
N GLY A 52 -18.67 -9.93 -10.08
CA GLY A 52 -18.04 -10.89 -10.95
C GLY A 52 -18.97 -12.10 -11.06
N GLY A 53 -19.88 -12.08 -12.04
CA GLY A 53 -20.93 -13.10 -12.21
C GLY A 53 -20.48 -14.53 -12.49
N SER A 54 -19.24 -14.92 -12.14
CA SER A 54 -18.73 -16.29 -12.24
C SER A 54 -17.62 -16.54 -11.21
N VAL A 55 -17.36 -17.81 -10.85
CA VAL A 55 -16.27 -18.20 -9.94
C VAL A 55 -14.88 -17.69 -10.40
N ARG A 56 -14.70 -17.42 -11.70
CA ARG A 56 -13.45 -16.89 -12.28
C ARG A 56 -13.32 -15.38 -12.18
N ASN A 57 -14.44 -14.65 -12.11
CA ASN A 57 -14.46 -13.21 -11.90
C ASN A 57 -14.83 -12.94 -10.45
N LYS A 58 -13.86 -12.55 -9.63
CA LYS A 58 -14.15 -12.15 -8.25
C LYS A 58 -14.79 -10.77 -8.26
N ASP A 59 -15.78 -10.55 -7.39
CA ASP A 59 -16.32 -9.22 -7.16
C ASP A 59 -15.22 -8.21 -6.83
N PHE A 60 -15.27 -7.06 -7.48
CA PHE A 60 -14.33 -5.98 -7.27
C PHE A 60 -15.02 -4.64 -7.21
N ARG A 61 -14.31 -3.69 -6.63
CA ARG A 61 -14.66 -2.29 -6.58
C ARG A 61 -13.72 -1.55 -7.53
N ARG A 62 -14.29 -0.78 -8.44
CA ARG A 62 -13.54 0.04 -9.40
C ARG A 62 -13.71 1.50 -9.03
N TYR A 63 -12.59 2.19 -8.91
CA TYR A 63 -12.57 3.63 -8.71
C TYR A 63 -12.08 4.31 -9.98
N THR A 64 -12.79 5.35 -10.41
CA THR A 64 -12.27 6.27 -11.41
C THR A 64 -11.55 7.41 -10.68
N ILE A 65 -10.25 7.53 -10.93
CA ILE A 65 -9.36 8.47 -10.27
C ILE A 65 -8.90 9.54 -11.25
N ARG A 66 -9.15 10.81 -10.95
CA ARG A 66 -8.56 11.95 -11.67
C ARG A 66 -7.12 12.13 -11.23
N ILE A 67 -6.18 12.03 -12.17
CA ILE A 67 -4.75 12.14 -11.87
C ILE A 67 -4.41 13.60 -11.58
N LEU A 68 -3.95 13.87 -10.36
CA LEU A 68 -3.44 15.19 -9.95
C LEU A 68 -1.92 15.27 -10.12
N ASN A 69 -1.22 14.16 -9.92
CA ASN A 69 0.22 14.07 -10.18
C ASN A 69 0.62 12.62 -10.49
N ARG A 70 1.66 12.45 -11.31
CA ARG A 70 2.21 11.14 -11.71
C ARG A 70 3.65 11.02 -11.25
N MET A 71 3.98 9.93 -10.56
CA MET A 71 5.35 9.72 -10.06
C MET A 71 6.05 8.53 -10.71
N LYS A 72 5.33 7.43 -10.96
CA LYS A 72 5.93 6.20 -11.51
C LYS A 72 4.91 5.41 -12.31
N GLY A 73 5.30 4.88 -13.47
CA GLY A 73 4.54 3.85 -14.18
C GLY A 73 3.10 4.22 -14.60
N VAL A 74 2.81 5.52 -14.68
CA VAL A 74 1.53 6.07 -15.17
C VAL A 74 1.79 6.75 -16.50
N SER A 75 1.16 6.24 -17.56
CA SER A 75 1.27 6.77 -18.93
C SER A 75 0.23 7.85 -19.20
N GLU A 76 -0.87 7.80 -18.47
CA GLU A 76 -1.96 8.76 -18.50
C GLU A 76 -1.46 10.18 -18.15
N ARG A 77 -2.15 11.20 -18.68
CA ARG A 77 -1.76 12.59 -18.49
C ARG A 77 -2.27 13.11 -17.14
N ILE A 78 -1.60 14.12 -16.60
CA ILE A 78 -2.17 14.87 -15.47
C ILE A 78 -3.50 15.48 -15.94
N GLY A 79 -4.52 15.39 -15.10
CA GLY A 79 -5.87 15.83 -15.41
C GLY A 79 -6.72 14.83 -16.18
N SER A 80 -6.20 13.67 -16.61
CA SER A 80 -7.03 12.58 -17.14
C SER A 80 -7.49 11.63 -16.03
N ASP A 81 -8.51 10.84 -16.34
CA ASP A 81 -9.03 9.81 -15.46
C ASP A 81 -8.34 8.46 -15.71
N VAL A 82 -8.24 7.65 -14.66
CA VAL A 82 -7.75 6.27 -14.72
C VAL A 82 -8.57 5.39 -13.80
N ASP A 83 -8.87 4.18 -14.26
CA ASP A 83 -9.58 3.19 -13.45
C ASP A 83 -8.59 2.35 -12.64
N ILE A 84 -8.93 2.14 -11.36
CA ILE A 84 -8.17 1.30 -10.43
C ILE A 84 -9.13 0.33 -9.75
N GLU A 85 -8.76 -0.95 -9.74
CA GLU A 85 -9.56 -2.00 -9.15
C GLU A 85 -9.00 -2.50 -7.82
N THR A 86 -9.90 -2.86 -6.91
CA THR A 86 -9.57 -3.50 -5.64
C THR A 86 -10.60 -4.58 -5.32
N PRO A 87 -10.24 -5.64 -4.57
CA PRO A 87 -11.23 -6.61 -4.09
C PRO A 87 -12.39 -5.91 -3.36
N LYS A 88 -13.62 -6.43 -3.52
CA LYS A 88 -14.81 -5.81 -2.90
C LYS A 88 -14.78 -5.86 -1.37
N GLN A 89 -14.23 -6.94 -0.81
CA GLN A 89 -14.23 -7.22 0.63
C GLN A 89 -12.86 -7.00 1.27
N SER A 90 -12.84 -6.42 2.47
CA SER A 90 -11.62 -6.20 3.27
C SER A 90 -10.91 -7.50 3.64
N ALA A 91 -11.65 -8.59 3.87
CA ALA A 91 -11.08 -9.93 4.10
C ALA A 91 -10.21 -10.41 2.93
N SER A 92 -10.51 -9.95 1.70
CA SER A 92 -9.70 -10.20 0.49
C SER A 92 -8.71 -9.06 0.18
N CYS A 93 -8.35 -8.25 1.18
CA CYS A 93 -7.51 -7.07 1.05
C CYS A 93 -8.11 -5.93 0.21
N GLY A 94 -9.43 -5.83 0.18
CA GLY A 94 -10.14 -4.72 -0.47
C GLY A 94 -9.87 -3.37 0.21
N VAL A 95 -9.73 -2.32 -0.59
CA VAL A 95 -9.56 -0.93 -0.12
C VAL A 95 -10.88 -0.17 -0.25
N ASN A 96 -11.22 0.60 0.79
CA ASN A 96 -12.31 1.57 0.72
C ASN A 96 -11.72 2.98 0.54
N LEU A 97 -12.02 3.63 -0.58
CA LEU A 97 -11.59 4.99 -0.91
C LEU A 97 -12.83 5.86 -1.03
N GLU A 98 -12.86 6.93 -0.24
CA GLU A 98 -14.00 7.84 -0.26
C GLU A 98 -14.01 8.70 -1.53
N VAL A 99 -15.16 8.73 -2.22
CA VAL A 99 -15.41 9.61 -3.37
C VAL A 99 -15.25 11.07 -2.94
N GLY A 100 -14.56 11.87 -3.74
CA GLY A 100 -14.26 13.26 -3.44
C GLY A 100 -12.93 13.48 -2.72
N ASN A 101 -12.34 12.45 -2.11
CA ASN A 101 -11.06 12.57 -1.42
C ASN A 101 -9.87 12.29 -2.35
N SER A 102 -8.70 12.81 -1.96
CA SER A 102 -7.45 12.63 -2.69
C SER A 102 -6.50 11.69 -1.98
N TYR A 103 -5.94 10.75 -2.73
CA TYR A 103 -5.08 9.70 -2.23
C TYR A 103 -3.80 9.60 -3.05
N ILE A 104 -2.74 9.21 -2.37
CA ILE A 104 -1.54 8.65 -2.95
C ILE A 104 -1.79 7.17 -3.08
N LEU A 105 -1.57 6.63 -4.28
CA LEU A 105 -1.79 5.23 -4.60
C LEU A 105 -0.50 4.64 -5.16
N MET A 106 0.06 3.66 -4.46
CA MET A 106 1.24 2.90 -4.88
C MET A 106 0.85 1.45 -5.15
N GLY A 107 0.26 1.17 -6.31
CA GLY A 107 -0.31 -0.15 -6.59
C GLY A 107 0.42 -1.00 -7.62
N ASN A 108 -0.24 -2.08 -8.00
CA ASN A 108 0.26 -3.06 -8.96
C ASN A 108 -0.47 -2.97 -10.30
N LYS A 109 0.04 -3.66 -11.32
CA LYS A 109 -0.56 -3.73 -12.65
C LYS A 109 -0.65 -5.19 -13.07
N ARG A 110 -1.84 -5.64 -13.44
CA ARG A 110 -2.06 -6.97 -14.01
C ARG A 110 -1.49 -7.05 -15.43
N ALA A 111 -1.38 -8.27 -15.96
CA ALA A 111 -0.80 -8.53 -17.28
C ALA A 111 -1.58 -7.85 -18.42
N ASP A 112 -2.90 -7.72 -18.27
CA ASP A 112 -3.83 -7.07 -19.21
C ASP A 112 -3.73 -5.54 -19.23
N GLY A 113 -3.01 -4.94 -18.29
CA GLY A 113 -2.92 -3.48 -18.18
C GLY A 113 -3.63 -2.90 -16.98
N THR A 114 -4.52 -3.67 -16.35
CA THR A 114 -5.42 -3.18 -15.29
C THR A 114 -4.63 -2.79 -14.05
N LYS A 115 -4.83 -1.55 -13.59
CA LYS A 115 -4.24 -1.06 -12.35
C LYS A 115 -5.03 -1.60 -11.17
N THR A 116 -4.33 -2.13 -10.18
CA THR A 116 -4.94 -2.68 -8.97
C THR A 116 -4.35 -2.08 -7.71
N ILE A 117 -5.13 -2.07 -6.64
CA ILE A 117 -4.68 -1.70 -5.30
C ILE A 117 -5.29 -2.66 -4.28
N ILE A 118 -4.53 -3.01 -3.26
CA ILE A 118 -4.99 -3.79 -2.09
C ILE A 118 -4.64 -3.07 -0.79
N SER A 119 -5.25 -3.48 0.32
CA SER A 119 -5.02 -2.87 1.64
C SER A 119 -3.58 -3.00 2.15
N CYS A 120 -2.80 -3.93 1.60
CA CYS A 120 -1.37 -4.09 1.90
C CYS A 120 -0.45 -3.20 1.06
N ASP A 121 -1.00 -2.49 0.07
CA ASP A 121 -0.27 -1.47 -0.66
C ASP A 121 -0.27 -0.15 0.15
N PHE A 122 -0.19 0.99 -0.55
CA PHE A 122 -0.13 2.31 0.08
C PHE A 122 -1.30 3.22 -0.34
N PRO A 123 -2.56 2.95 0.07
CA PRO A 123 -3.68 3.85 -0.15
C PRO A 123 -3.77 4.88 0.98
N THR A 124 -3.00 5.97 0.90
CA THR A 124 -2.97 6.97 1.98
C THR A 124 -3.31 8.37 1.49
N GLN A 125 -3.83 9.22 2.38
CA GLN A 125 -4.01 10.63 2.08
C GLN A 125 -2.70 11.40 2.24
N LEU A 126 -2.55 12.49 1.49
CA LEU A 126 -1.32 13.29 1.51
C LEU A 126 -0.99 13.83 2.91
N ILE A 127 -2.00 14.20 3.69
CA ILE A 127 -1.83 14.71 5.07
C ILE A 127 -1.23 13.66 6.03
N SER A 128 -1.38 12.38 5.73
CA SER A 128 -0.82 11.29 6.54
C SER A 128 0.67 11.07 6.30
N LEU A 129 1.23 11.65 5.23
CA LEU A 129 2.66 11.60 4.98
C LEU A 129 3.44 12.55 5.89
N SER A 130 4.65 12.15 6.26
CA SER A 130 5.61 13.11 6.80
C SER A 130 6.00 14.14 5.73
N PRO A 131 6.40 15.36 6.13
CA PRO A 131 6.93 16.35 5.18
C PRO A 131 8.06 15.80 4.31
N TYR A 132 8.83 14.86 4.83
CA TYR A 132 9.95 14.25 4.14
C TYR A 132 9.52 13.20 3.11
N GLN A 133 8.53 12.36 3.45
CA GLN A 133 7.91 11.43 2.51
C GLN A 133 7.24 12.20 1.36
N ALA A 134 6.49 13.25 1.68
CA ALA A 134 5.85 14.12 0.69
C ALA A 134 6.90 14.79 -0.22
N PHE A 135 7.96 15.37 0.35
CA PHE A 135 9.05 15.97 -0.41
C PHE A 135 9.70 14.96 -1.36
N TYR A 136 10.05 13.76 -0.88
CA TYR A 136 10.60 12.71 -1.74
C TYR A 136 9.64 12.36 -2.87
N MET A 137 8.37 12.16 -2.55
CA MET A 137 7.37 11.72 -3.52
C MET A 137 7.21 12.71 -4.67
N PHE A 138 7.23 14.02 -4.40
CA PHE A 138 7.03 15.06 -5.42
C PHE A 138 8.30 15.58 -6.08
N THR A 139 9.48 15.33 -5.51
CA THR A 139 10.74 15.84 -6.07
C THR A 139 11.63 14.70 -6.55
N SER A 140 12.20 13.94 -5.63
CA SER A 140 13.33 13.05 -5.90
C SER A 140 12.89 11.66 -6.33
N GLY A 141 11.72 11.19 -5.88
CA GLY A 141 11.18 9.85 -6.14
C GLY A 141 11.08 9.51 -7.63
N PRO A 142 10.41 10.34 -8.45
CA PRO A 142 10.25 10.09 -9.89
C PRO A 142 11.58 9.93 -10.65
N PHE A 143 12.63 10.66 -10.25
CA PHE A 143 13.95 10.61 -10.90
C PHE A 143 14.88 9.55 -10.28
N SER A 144 14.73 9.28 -8.99
CA SER A 144 15.64 8.40 -8.26
C SER A 144 15.17 6.96 -8.17
N TYR A 145 13.90 6.63 -8.43
CA TYR A 145 13.40 5.27 -8.18
C TYR A 145 14.15 4.20 -9.00
N LYS A 146 14.45 4.44 -10.28
CA LYS A 146 15.22 3.46 -11.08
C LYS A 146 16.60 3.20 -10.50
N LEU A 147 17.23 4.21 -9.90
CA LEU A 147 18.58 4.13 -9.34
C LEU A 147 18.57 3.61 -7.90
N ASN A 148 17.70 4.13 -7.04
CA ASN A 148 17.59 3.75 -5.64
C ASN A 148 17.01 2.34 -5.47
N CYS A 149 15.97 1.99 -6.24
CA CYS A 149 15.34 0.67 -6.15
C CYS A 149 16.23 -0.44 -6.72
N ARG A 150 17.02 -0.17 -7.78
CA ARG A 150 17.95 -1.16 -8.34
C ARG A 150 19.20 -1.37 -7.48
N ARG A 151 19.54 -0.43 -6.59
CA ARG A 151 20.85 -0.41 -5.91
C ARG A 151 20.80 -0.72 -4.41
N GLY A 152 19.69 -1.27 -3.92
CA GLY A 152 19.64 -1.88 -2.58
C GLY A 152 18.55 -1.34 -1.65
N CYS A 153 17.98 -0.16 -1.91
CA CYS A 153 16.89 0.37 -1.04
C CYS A 153 15.62 -0.48 -1.11
N SER A 154 15.44 -1.30 -2.16
CA SER A 154 14.36 -2.29 -2.26
C SER A 154 14.52 -3.49 -1.32
N LYS A 155 15.73 -3.72 -0.81
CA LYS A 155 16.07 -4.83 0.10
C LYS A 155 15.91 -4.46 1.58
N ILE A 156 15.48 -3.23 1.88
CA ILE A 156 15.26 -2.78 3.25
C ILE A 156 14.01 -3.48 3.80
N ASP A 157 14.20 -4.26 4.84
CA ASP A 157 13.16 -4.97 5.58
C ASP A 157 13.07 -4.46 7.03
N GLU A 158 12.24 -5.12 7.83
CA GLU A 158 12.06 -4.84 9.26
C GLU A 158 13.32 -5.09 10.10
N ASN A 159 14.31 -5.82 9.59
CA ASN A 159 15.56 -6.12 10.30
C ASN A 159 16.69 -5.15 9.92
N SER A 160 16.47 -4.34 8.89
CA SER A 160 17.45 -3.38 8.42
C SER A 160 17.68 -2.28 9.47
N VAL A 161 18.94 -1.95 9.74
CA VAL A 161 19.32 -0.85 10.65
C VAL A 161 18.62 0.43 10.18
N GLY A 162 17.69 0.96 10.97
CA GLY A 162 16.83 2.10 10.64
C GLY A 162 15.44 1.80 10.04
N CYS A 163 15.09 0.53 9.86
CA CYS A 163 13.70 0.09 9.69
C CYS A 163 13.25 -0.92 10.74
N LYS A 164 14.18 -1.29 11.65
CA LYS A 164 13.83 -1.93 12.92
C LYS A 164 12.78 -1.09 13.63
N LEU A 165 11.69 -1.74 14.01
CA LEU A 165 10.71 -1.17 14.92
C LEU A 165 11.37 -1.11 16.29
N ASP A 166 11.94 0.04 16.64
CA ASP A 166 12.54 0.24 17.96
C ASP A 166 11.43 0.57 18.96
N ARG A 167 11.41 -0.14 20.08
CA ARG A 167 10.52 0.22 21.19
C ARG A 167 11.16 1.35 21.99
N ILE A 168 10.57 2.53 21.95
CA ILE A 168 10.89 3.63 22.86
C ILE A 168 9.74 3.71 23.86
N GLY A 169 9.96 3.17 25.07
CA GLY A 169 8.88 2.97 26.05
C GLY A 169 7.86 1.92 25.57
N ASN A 170 6.57 2.27 25.59
CA ASN A 170 5.48 1.42 25.12
C ASN A 170 5.13 1.60 23.63
N GLU A 171 5.78 2.53 22.92
CA GLU A 171 5.55 2.75 21.49
C GLU A 171 6.57 1.99 20.62
N LEU A 172 6.05 1.26 19.63
CA LEU A 172 6.85 0.78 18.51
C LEU A 172 7.12 1.97 17.57
N THR A 173 8.33 2.50 17.63
CA THR A 173 8.77 3.62 16.79
C THR A 173 9.51 3.11 15.55
N ALA A 174 8.95 3.41 14.38
CA ALA A 174 9.58 3.21 13.09
C ALA A 174 10.16 4.54 12.57
N CYS A 175 10.73 5.38 13.43
CA CYS A 175 10.97 6.81 13.17
C CYS A 175 11.63 7.06 11.81
N LEU A 176 12.71 6.34 11.51
CA LEU A 176 13.44 6.46 10.25
C LEU A 176 12.60 6.01 9.03
N SER A 177 11.67 5.06 9.16
CA SER A 177 10.72 4.73 8.07
C SER A 177 9.80 5.90 7.70
N LYS A 178 9.59 6.84 8.64
CA LYS A 178 8.76 8.05 8.47
C LYS A 178 9.59 9.28 8.12
N TYR A 179 10.79 9.43 8.67
CA TYR A 179 11.60 10.66 8.57
C TYR A 179 12.99 10.48 7.96
N ALA A 180 13.31 9.30 7.40
CA ALA A 180 14.57 9.04 6.71
C ALA A 180 14.35 8.55 5.26
N LEU A 181 15.31 8.84 4.37
CA LEU A 181 15.36 8.37 3.00
C LEU A 181 16.60 7.50 2.85
N CYS A 182 16.42 6.30 2.33
CA CYS A 182 17.55 5.49 1.89
C CYS A 182 18.13 6.11 0.61
N LYS A 183 19.42 6.44 0.64
CA LYS A 183 20.18 6.82 -0.55
C LYS A 183 21.45 5.99 -0.62
N LYS A 184 21.95 5.75 -1.83
CA LYS A 184 23.25 5.11 -2.02
C LYS A 184 24.37 6.11 -1.77
N GLN A 185 25.35 5.72 -0.97
CA GLN A 185 26.61 6.43 -0.79
C GLN A 185 27.75 5.45 -1.09
N GLY A 186 28.48 5.65 -2.20
CA GLY A 186 29.51 4.71 -2.62
C GLY A 186 28.94 3.33 -2.99
N ARG A 187 29.34 2.27 -2.27
CA ARG A 187 28.85 0.89 -2.46
C ARG A 187 27.72 0.50 -1.50
N THR A 188 27.41 1.32 -0.50
CA THR A 188 26.43 1.03 0.55
C THR A 188 25.18 1.92 0.42
N CYS A 189 24.11 1.52 1.10
CA CYS A 189 22.94 2.36 1.29
C CYS A 189 23.01 3.00 2.69
N VAL A 190 22.73 4.28 2.78
CA VAL A 190 22.78 5.08 4.00
C VAL A 190 21.47 5.82 4.17
N TRP A 191 21.01 5.94 5.41
CA TRP A 191 19.85 6.73 5.76
C TRP A 191 20.20 8.21 5.84
N PHE A 192 19.47 9.02 5.10
CA PHE A 192 19.52 10.47 5.20
C PHE A 192 18.27 10.93 5.94
N HIS A 193 18.43 11.49 7.13
CA HIS A 193 17.36 12.04 7.96
C HIS A 193 17.75 13.44 8.45
N ASN A 194 16.75 14.20 8.88
CA ASN A 194 16.85 15.60 9.27
C ASN A 194 16.82 15.78 10.80
N ASN A 195 17.45 14.84 11.54
CA ASN A 195 17.54 14.82 13.01
C ASN A 195 16.21 14.81 13.78
N LYS A 196 15.10 14.40 13.14
CA LYS A 196 13.80 14.16 13.81
C LYS A 196 13.61 12.71 14.29
N CYS A 197 14.71 11.96 14.21
CA CYS A 197 15.05 10.75 14.93
C CYS A 197 16.44 11.07 15.52
#